data_AF-A0A958YF58-F1
#
_entry.id   AF-A0A958YF58-F1
#
_cell.length_a   1.000
_cell.length_b   1.000
_cell.length_c   1.000
_cell.angle_alpha   90.00
_cell.angle_beta   90.00
_cell.angle_gamma   90.00
#
_symmetry.space_group_name_H-M   'P 1'
#
loop_
_entity.id
_entity.type
_entity.pdbx_description
1 polymer ?
#
loop_
_entity_poly.entity_id
_entity_poly.type
_entity_poly.pdbx_seq_one_letter_code
_entity_poly.pdbx_strand_id
1 'polypeptide(L)'
;MEKQEATPWDARKVKTILTETEVEILRLVQEGKSSSQIARLRNCSPRTVERHRSNMVKKLELAPSQNALLLWLMENGYLLNT
;
A
#
# COMPACT_ATOMS: atom_id res chain seq x y z
N MET A 1 -18.48 -19.57 -19.11
CA MET A 1 -17.20 -18.91 -18.78
C MET A 1 -17.49 -17.92 -17.68
N GLU A 2 -17.21 -18.33 -16.45
CA GLU A 2 -17.39 -17.54 -15.25
C GLU A 2 -16.35 -16.42 -15.23
N LYS A 3 -16.72 -15.24 -15.74
CA LYS A 3 -15.89 -14.03 -15.62
C LYS A 3 -16.22 -13.37 -14.27
N GLN A 4 -15.72 -13.93 -13.18
CA GLN A 4 -15.86 -13.31 -11.86
C GLN A 4 -14.69 -12.34 -11.59
N GLU A 5 -15.07 -11.06 -11.61
CA GLU A 5 -14.64 -9.97 -10.72
C GLU A 5 -13.21 -9.45 -10.83
N ALA A 6 -13.00 -8.50 -11.74
CA ALA A 6 -11.96 -7.49 -11.59
C ALA A 6 -12.14 -6.82 -10.23
N THR A 7 -11.15 -6.94 -9.33
CA THR A 7 -11.23 -6.48 -7.94
C THR A 7 -11.59 -4.99 -7.88
N PRO A 8 -12.81 -4.61 -7.45
CA PRO A 8 -13.17 -3.23 -7.28
C PRO A 8 -12.72 -2.85 -5.86
N TRP A 9 -11.45 -2.53 -5.69
CA TRP A 9 -11.03 -1.91 -4.43
C TRP A 9 -11.73 -0.56 -4.34
N ASP A 10 -12.75 -0.44 -3.49
CA ASP A 10 -13.31 0.86 -3.12
C ASP A 10 -12.45 1.50 -2.03
N ALA A 11 -12.39 2.83 -2.00
CA ALA A 11 -11.54 3.56 -1.07
C ALA A 11 -11.89 3.27 0.40
N ARG A 12 -13.16 3.00 0.67
CA ARG A 12 -13.65 2.56 1.99
C ARG A 12 -13.04 1.22 2.39
N LYS A 13 -13.01 0.26 1.47
CA LYS A 13 -12.48 -1.09 1.72
C LYS A 13 -10.98 -1.05 2.00
N VAL A 14 -10.23 -0.26 1.24
CA VAL A 14 -8.78 -0.07 1.48
C VAL A 14 -8.52 0.55 2.85
N LYS A 15 -9.28 1.60 3.24
CA LYS A 15 -9.18 2.22 4.56
C LYS A 15 -9.60 1.30 5.71
N THR A 16 -10.43 0.29 5.45
CA THR A 16 -10.83 -0.73 6.45
C THR A 16 -9.80 -1.85 6.59
N ILE A 17 -9.15 -2.26 5.50
CA ILE A 17 -8.16 -3.35 5.49
C ILE A 17 -6.82 -2.88 6.06
N LEU A 18 -6.41 -1.68 5.67
CA LEU A 18 -5.14 -1.09 6.09
C LEU A 18 -5.32 -0.28 7.38
N THR A 19 -4.34 -0.38 8.26
CA THR A 19 -4.27 0.51 9.44
C THR A 19 -3.93 1.93 9.01
N GLU A 20 -4.22 2.93 9.85
CA GLU A 20 -3.89 4.34 9.59
C GLU A 20 -2.40 4.54 9.26
N THR A 21 -1.53 3.84 10.00
CA THR A 21 -0.08 3.81 9.73
C THR A 21 0.25 3.25 8.35
N GLU A 22 -0.40 2.16 7.93
CA GLU A 22 -0.18 1.56 6.62
C GLU A 22 -0.69 2.47 5.50
N VAL A 23 -1.84 3.11 5.68
CA VAL A 23 -2.37 4.12 4.73
C VAL A 23 -1.42 5.30 4.59
N GLU A 24 -0.85 5.80 5.69
CA GLU A 24 0.14 6.87 5.68
C GLU A 24 1.42 6.47 4.92
N ILE A 25 1.96 5.27 5.20
CA ILE A 25 3.11 4.73 4.46
C ILE A 25 2.76 4.61 2.98
N LEU A 26 1.57 4.12 2.64
CA LEU A 26 1.14 3.94 1.27
C LEU A 26 1.00 5.26 0.51
N ARG A 27 0.52 6.33 1.17
CA ARG A 27 0.51 7.69 0.63
C ARG A 27 1.92 8.21 0.35
N LEU A 28 2.85 8.02 1.28
CA LEU A 28 4.24 8.41 1.05
C LEU A 28 4.88 7.63 -0.11
N VAL A 29 4.51 6.35 -0.30
CA VAL A 29 4.92 5.56 -1.48
C VAL A 29 4.32 6.14 -2.76
N GLN A 30 3.07 6.60 -2.74
CA GLN A 30 2.43 7.28 -3.88
C GLN A 30 3.15 8.58 -4.25
N GLU A 31 3.67 9.32 -3.26
CA GLU A 31 4.52 10.50 -3.47
C GLU A 31 5.95 10.15 -3.96
N GLY A 32 6.24 8.87 -4.20
CA GLY A 32 7.55 8.41 -4.70
C GLY A 32 8.63 8.34 -3.62
N LYS A 33 8.28 8.32 -2.34
CA LYS A 33 9.26 8.18 -1.25
C LYS A 33 9.71 6.72 -1.12
N SER A 34 11.02 6.52 -1.00
CA SER A 34 11.63 5.23 -0.68
C SER A 34 11.40 4.81 0.78
N SER A 35 11.53 3.52 1.10
CA SER A 35 11.43 3.01 2.47
C SER A 35 12.34 3.77 3.46
N SER A 36 13.54 4.15 3.03
CA SER A 36 14.51 4.91 3.83
C SER A 36 14.05 6.35 4.09
N GLN A 37 13.41 7.00 3.11
CA GLN A 37 12.83 8.34 3.29
C GLN A 37 11.60 8.30 4.19
N ILE A 38 10.72 7.33 3.99
CA ILE A 38 9.53 7.10 4.83
C ILE A 38 9.96 6.86 6.27
N ALA A 39 10.99 6.03 6.48
CA ALA A 39 11.56 5.74 7.78
C ALA A 39 12.06 7.01 8.48
N ARG A 40 12.77 7.88 7.76
CA ARG A 40 13.20 9.20 8.28
C ARG A 40 12.02 10.10 8.64
N LEU A 41 11.00 10.19 7.80
CA LEU A 41 9.81 11.03 8.05
C LEU A 41 9.02 10.55 9.27
N ARG A 42 8.95 9.22 9.46
CA ARG A 42 8.20 8.58 10.55
C ARG A 42 9.05 8.30 11.80
N ASN A 43 10.30 8.77 11.83
CA ASN A 43 11.27 8.50 12.89
C ASN A 43 11.37 7.00 13.29
N CYS A 44 11.38 6.10 12.30
CA CYS A 44 11.47 4.65 12.52
C CYS A 44 12.58 4.02 11.67
N SER A 45 12.86 2.73 11.87
CA SER A 45 13.84 2.00 11.08
C SER A 45 13.29 1.68 9.67
N PRO A 46 14.13 1.71 8.61
CA PRO A 46 13.74 1.21 7.28
C PRO A 46 13.15 -0.21 7.32
N ARG A 47 13.68 -1.08 8.20
CA ARG A 47 13.16 -2.43 8.42
C ARG A 47 11.72 -2.44 8.91
N THR A 48 11.32 -1.47 9.73
CA THR A 48 9.94 -1.32 10.19
C THR A 48 9.04 -0.98 9.01
N VAL A 49 9.45 -0.08 8.13
CA VAL A 49 8.71 0.28 6.91
C VAL A 49 8.59 -0.93 5.98
N GLU A 50 9.66 -1.70 5.78
CA GLU A 50 9.63 -2.94 4.98
C GLU A 50 8.66 -3.98 5.54
N ARG A 51 8.60 -4.11 6.88
CA ARG A 51 7.63 -4.98 7.55
C ARG A 51 6.20 -4.51 7.30
N HIS A 52 5.91 -3.22 7.41
CA HIS A 52 4.60 -2.67 7.06
C HIS A 52 4.28 -2.93 5.59
N ARG A 53 5.22 -2.72 4.66
CA ARG A 53 5.01 -3.00 3.23
C ARG A 53 4.66 -4.46 2.98
N SER A 54 5.35 -5.38 3.63
CA SER A 54 5.07 -6.81 3.53
C SER A 54 3.69 -7.18 4.09
N ASN A 55 3.29 -6.56 5.20
CA ASN A 55 1.95 -6.76 5.77
C ASN A 55 0.86 -6.22 4.84
N MET A 56 1.05 -5.04 4.26
CA MET A 56 0.11 -4.45 3.29
C MET A 56 -0.05 -5.33 2.06
N VAL A 57 1.04 -5.84 1.50
CA VAL A 57 1.02 -6.78 0.36
C VAL A 57 0.18 -8.01 0.69
N LYS A 58 0.34 -8.59 1.89
CA LYS A 58 -0.47 -9.72 2.34
C LYS A 58 -1.94 -9.35 2.54
N LYS A 59 -2.23 -8.20 3.15
CA LYS A 59 -3.58 -7.71 3.41
C LYS A 59 -4.35 -7.38 2.13
N LEU A 60 -3.65 -6.89 1.12
CA LEU A 60 -4.19 -6.58 -0.21
C LEU A 60 -4.11 -7.79 -1.16
N GLU A 61 -3.68 -8.95 -0.66
CA GLU A 61 -3.56 -10.21 -1.41
C GLU A 61 -2.74 -10.06 -2.71
N LEU A 62 -1.71 -9.21 -2.67
CA LEU A 62 -0.86 -8.91 -3.82
C LEU A 62 0.28 -9.93 -3.93
N ALA A 63 0.78 -10.10 -5.15
CA ALA A 63 1.97 -10.91 -5.39
C ALA A 63 3.17 -10.35 -4.60
N PRO A 64 3.93 -11.20 -3.90
CA PRO A 64 5.05 -10.76 -3.08
C PRO A 64 6.18 -10.21 -3.95
N SER A 65 6.25 -8.89 -4.07
CA SER A 65 7.31 -8.19 -4.80
C SER A 65 7.66 -6.86 -4.14
N GLN A 66 8.90 -6.40 -4.34
CA GLN A 66 9.36 -5.12 -3.77
C GLN A 66 8.58 -3.92 -4.31
N ASN A 67 8.05 -4.03 -5.53
CA ASN A 67 7.28 -3.00 -6.22
C ASN A 67 5.77 -3.27 -6.20
N ALA A 68 5.29 -4.30 -5.51
CA ALA A 68 3.87 -4.69 -5.49
C ALA A 68 2.95 -3.50 -5.15
N LEU A 69 3.31 -2.73 -4.13
CA LEU A 69 2.54 -1.57 -3.70
C LEU A 69 2.57 -0.43 -4.72
N LEU A 70 3.70 -0.24 -5.41
CA LEU A 70 3.82 0.78 -6.45
C LEU A 70 2.94 0.43 -7.65
N LEU A 71 2.99 -0.83 -8.09
CA LEU A 71 2.13 -1.35 -9.16
C LEU A 71 0.66 -1.21 -8.79
N TRP A 72 0.29 -1.63 -7.57
CA TRP A 72 -1.07 -1.49 -7.08
C TRP A 72 -1.53 -0.02 -7.04
N LEU A 73 -0.66 0.91 -6.64
CA LEU A 73 -0.92 2.35 -6.64
C LEU A 73 -1.09 2.95 -8.04
N MET A 74 -0.47 2.38 -9.07
CA MET A 74 -0.69 2.83 -10.46
C MET A 74 -2.12 2.57 -10.90
N GLU A 75 -2.72 1.47 -10.45
CA GLU A 75 -4.09 1.11 -10.77
C GLU A 75 -5.11 1.68 -9.77
N ASN A 76 -4.73 1.86 -8.50
CA ASN A 76 -5.66 2.15 -7.39
C ASN A 76 -5.31 3.44 -6.60
N GLY A 77 -4.35 4.23 -7.05
CA GLY A 77 -3.86 5.40 -6.32
C GLY A 77 -4.94 6.47 -6.09
N TYR A 78 -5.97 6.53 -6.95
CA TYR A 78 -7.10 7.43 -6.78
C TYR A 78 -7.91 7.16 -5.49
N LEU A 79 -7.81 5.95 -4.93
CA LEU A 79 -8.49 5.56 -3.69
C LEU A 79 -7.94 6.26 -2.44
N LEU A 80 -6.72 6.79 -2.49
CA LEU A 80 -6.07 7.44 -1.34
C LEU A 80 -6.42 8.93 -1.20
N ASN A 81 -6.95 9.53 -2.27
CA ASN A 81 -7.22 10.97 -2.40
C ASN A 81 -8.69 11.34 -2.19
N THR A 82 -9.53 10.39 -1.77
CA THR A 82 -10.94 10.61 -1.41
C THR A 82 -11.16 10.63 0.10
#